data_AF-A0A4R3LAC9-F1
#
_entry.id   AF-A0A4R3LAC9-F1
#
_cell.length_a   1.000
_cell.length_b   1.000
_cell.length_c   1.000
_cell.angle_alpha   90.00
_cell.angle_beta   90.00
_cell.angle_gamma   90.00
#
_symmetry.space_group_name_H-M   'P 1'
#
loop_
_entity.id
_entity.type
_entity.pdbx_description
1 polymer ?
#
loop_
_entity_poly.entity_id
_entity_poly.type
_entity_poly.pdbx_seq_one_letter_code
_entity_poly.pdbx_strand_id
1 'polypeptide(L)'
;MRGKQAAREPEPSTRRVSIETAFARSHDLALHVWQAAQHRTRARCGLPALQRQQAAGSSIGVTNIMARVCEVTGKKPMVGHNVSHANNKTKRRFLPNLQTRRFWIESEKRWVRLRVSGAALRLIDKVGIEAVLADLRARGQA
;
A
#
# COMPACT_ATOMS: atom_id res chain seq x y z
N MET A 1 29.55 49.08 -4.57
CA MET A 1 28.26 49.81 -4.46
C MET A 1 27.15 49.04 -5.16
N ARG A 2 26.45 48.18 -4.42
CA ARG A 2 25.03 47.80 -4.56
C ARG A 2 24.80 46.59 -3.64
N GLY A 3 24.31 46.91 -2.44
CA GLY A 3 24.02 45.95 -1.40
C GLY A 3 22.85 45.04 -1.77
N LYS A 4 22.92 43.78 -1.33
CA LYS A 4 21.76 42.91 -1.21
C LYS A 4 21.38 42.87 0.26
N GLN A 5 20.45 43.74 0.63
CA GLN A 5 19.64 43.58 1.83
C GLN A 5 18.54 42.56 1.52
N ALA A 6 18.43 41.51 2.33
CA ALA A 6 17.19 40.75 2.49
C ALA A 6 17.26 40.01 3.83
N ALA A 7 17.00 40.75 4.91
CA ALA A 7 16.52 40.17 6.15
C ALA A 7 15.00 39.99 6.04
N ARG A 8 14.50 38.82 6.47
CA ARG A 8 13.25 38.65 7.24
C ARG A 8 13.13 37.19 7.66
N GLU A 9 13.32 36.98 8.96
CA GLU A 9 13.06 35.76 9.69
C GLU A 9 11.55 35.45 9.74
N PRO A 10 11.13 34.19 9.86
CA PRO A 10 9.74 33.83 10.15
C PRO A 10 9.46 33.82 11.66
N GLU A 11 8.43 34.57 12.07
CA GLU A 11 7.86 34.61 13.42
C GLU A 11 7.17 33.28 13.81
N PRO A 12 7.46 32.69 14.99
CA PRO A 12 6.65 31.64 15.57
C PRO A 12 5.50 32.24 16.40
N SER A 13 4.28 32.23 15.84
CA SER A 13 3.05 32.61 16.56
C SER A 13 2.68 31.58 17.62
N THR A 14 3.34 31.70 18.76
CA THR A 14 3.09 30.90 19.96
C THR A 14 1.85 31.46 20.66
N ARG A 15 0.65 31.01 20.29
CA ARG A 15 -0.56 31.25 21.09
C ARG A 15 -0.81 30.08 22.03
N ARG A 16 -0.43 30.31 23.29
CA ARG A 16 -1.02 29.70 24.49
C ARG A 16 -2.54 29.92 24.47
N VAL A 17 -3.31 28.85 24.60
CA VAL A 17 -4.58 28.88 25.34
C VAL A 17 -4.64 27.59 26.15
N SER A 18 -4.27 27.70 27.43
CA SER A 18 -4.79 26.84 28.47
C SER A 18 -6.30 27.07 28.57
N ILE A 19 -7.06 26.05 28.97
CA ILE A 19 -8.09 26.10 30.03
C ILE A 19 -8.83 24.74 29.96
N GLU A 20 -8.57 23.92 30.98
CA GLU A 20 -9.39 22.82 31.42
C GLU A 20 -10.85 23.26 31.54
N THR A 21 -11.84 22.39 31.29
CA THR A 21 -12.99 22.18 32.20
C THR A 21 -14.00 21.23 31.57
N ALA A 22 -14.36 20.22 32.38
CA ALA A 22 -15.61 19.46 32.37
C ALA A 22 -15.85 18.43 31.26
N PHE A 23 -15.45 17.17 31.49
CA PHE A 23 -16.34 16.04 31.14
C PHE A 23 -16.00 14.69 31.80
N ALA A 24 -15.73 14.62 33.11
CA ALA A 24 -15.55 13.31 33.75
C ALA A 24 -15.88 13.33 35.24
N ARG A 25 -17.17 13.33 35.57
CA ARG A 25 -17.69 12.86 36.86
C ARG A 25 -18.89 11.96 36.59
N SER A 26 -18.95 10.86 37.36
CA SER A 26 -20.10 9.97 37.64
C SER A 26 -20.71 9.26 36.41
N HIS A 27 -20.44 7.98 36.11
CA HIS A 27 -20.63 6.77 36.93
C HIS A 27 -21.85 6.81 37.85
N ASP A 28 -22.73 5.83 37.64
CA ASP A 28 -23.92 5.46 38.40
C ASP A 28 -25.13 6.38 38.31
N LEU A 29 -26.19 5.88 37.64
CA LEU A 29 -27.46 5.57 38.31
C LEU A 29 -28.44 4.89 37.31
N ALA A 30 -28.91 3.71 37.69
CA ALA A 30 -30.17 3.05 37.29
C ALA A 30 -30.30 2.51 35.84
N LEU A 31 -30.33 1.20 35.53
CA LEU A 31 -30.85 0.04 36.28
C LEU A 31 -32.11 0.39 37.08
N HIS A 32 -33.23 0.76 36.42
CA HIS A 32 -34.59 0.67 36.99
C HIS A 32 -35.74 1.05 36.00
N VAL A 33 -35.71 0.66 34.72
CA VAL A 33 -36.96 0.54 33.93
C VAL A 33 -36.94 -0.74 33.10
N TRP A 34 -37.06 -1.82 33.84
CA TRP A 34 -37.59 -3.10 33.44
C TRP A 34 -39.08 -2.94 33.08
N GLN A 35 -39.53 -3.64 32.03
CA GLN A 35 -40.95 -3.98 31.72
C GLN A 35 -41.97 -2.89 31.35
N ALA A 36 -41.86 -2.30 30.15
CA ALA A 36 -43.08 -1.85 29.48
C ALA A 36 -42.97 -1.95 27.96
N ALA A 37 -44.07 -2.39 27.35
CA ALA A 37 -44.37 -2.31 25.92
C ALA A 37 -43.81 -3.43 25.02
N GLN A 38 -44.13 -4.67 25.38
CA GLN A 38 -44.44 -5.70 24.41
C GLN A 38 -45.68 -5.29 23.56
N HIS A 39 -45.52 -5.38 22.24
CA HIS A 39 -46.53 -5.51 21.17
C HIS A 39 -47.57 -4.39 20.96
N ARG A 40 -47.31 -3.53 19.96
CA ARG A 40 -48.37 -3.18 18.99
C ARG A 40 -47.80 -2.76 17.61
N THR A 41 -47.99 -3.68 16.67
CA THR A 41 -48.37 -3.45 15.27
C THR A 41 -47.42 -2.72 14.30
N ARG A 42 -46.92 -3.53 13.36
CA ARG A 42 -47.32 -3.50 11.93
C ARG A 42 -46.82 -2.32 11.07
N ALA A 43 -45.84 -2.69 10.26
CA ALA A 43 -45.74 -2.42 8.83
C ALA A 43 -45.20 -1.08 8.33
N ARG A 44 -44.39 -1.25 7.28
CA ARG A 44 -43.97 -0.31 6.24
C ARG A 44 -43.03 0.81 6.68
N CYS A 45 -41.74 0.53 6.54
CA CYS A 45 -40.91 1.33 5.64
C CYS A 45 -40.05 0.36 4.84
N GLY A 46 -40.46 0.11 3.60
CA GLY A 46 -39.58 -0.53 2.61
C GLY A 46 -38.40 0.41 2.38
N LEU A 47 -37.24 0.05 2.90
CA LEU A 47 -35.99 0.53 2.35
C LEU A 47 -35.80 -0.25 1.06
N PRO A 48 -35.86 0.39 -0.12
CA PRO A 48 -35.33 -0.26 -1.30
C PRO A 48 -33.89 -0.59 -0.96
N ALA A 49 -33.55 -1.87 -1.12
CA ALA A 49 -32.17 -2.30 -1.23
C ALA A 49 -31.57 -1.44 -2.33
N LEU A 50 -30.93 -0.34 -1.93
CA LEU A 50 -30.20 0.52 -2.82
C LEU A 50 -29.05 -0.36 -3.25
N GLN A 51 -29.28 -0.94 -4.42
CA GLN A 51 -28.43 -1.83 -5.16
C GLN A 51 -27.07 -1.16 -5.12
N ARG A 52 -26.24 -1.64 -4.20
CA ARG A 52 -24.84 -1.31 -4.12
C ARG A 52 -24.29 -2.01 -5.36
N GLN A 53 -24.48 -1.38 -6.51
CA GLN A 53 -24.05 -1.89 -7.78
C GLN A 53 -22.56 -2.07 -7.64
N GLN A 54 -22.21 -3.34 -7.58
CA GLN A 54 -20.89 -3.87 -7.67
C GLN A 54 -20.40 -3.51 -9.07
N ALA A 55 -19.93 -2.28 -9.24
CA ALA A 55 -18.97 -2.03 -10.30
C ALA A 55 -17.74 -2.81 -9.85
N ALA A 56 -17.58 -3.98 -10.46
CA ALA A 56 -16.38 -4.79 -10.41
C ALA A 56 -15.18 -3.89 -10.75
N GLY A 57 -14.60 -3.28 -9.72
CA GLY A 57 -13.20 -2.90 -9.77
C GLY A 57 -12.50 -4.19 -10.12
N SER A 58 -11.94 -4.25 -11.32
CA SER A 58 -11.10 -5.36 -11.75
C SER A 58 -10.02 -5.52 -10.68
N SER A 59 -10.29 -6.45 -9.77
CA SER A 59 -9.36 -6.91 -8.78
C SER A 59 -8.37 -7.75 -9.55
N ILE A 60 -7.49 -7.10 -10.32
CA ILE A 60 -6.17 -7.65 -10.57
C ILE A 60 -5.49 -7.59 -9.19
N GLY A 61 -5.88 -8.53 -8.34
CA GLY A 61 -5.27 -8.82 -7.08
C GLY A 61 -3.90 -9.35 -7.43
N VAL A 62 -2.94 -8.44 -7.51
CA VAL A 62 -1.50 -8.74 -7.57
C VAL A 62 -1.18 -9.52 -6.32
N THR A 63 -1.38 -10.83 -6.35
CA THR A 63 -1.01 -11.76 -5.29
C THR A 63 0.42 -12.23 -5.53
N ASN A 64 1.35 -11.29 -5.45
CA ASN A 64 2.68 -11.60 -4.95
C ASN A 64 3.01 -10.66 -3.80
N ILE A 65 2.05 -10.54 -2.88
CA ILE A 65 2.18 -9.78 -1.66
C ILE A 65 2.88 -10.71 -0.67
N MET A 66 4.22 -10.65 -0.67
CA MET A 66 5.16 -10.93 0.44
C MET A 66 6.48 -11.52 -0.06
N ALA A 67 6.49 -12.27 -1.16
CA ALA A 67 7.73 -12.87 -1.64
C ALA A 67 8.63 -11.82 -2.31
N ARG A 68 9.92 -11.80 -1.94
CA ARG A 68 10.96 -10.98 -2.61
C ARG A 68 11.36 -11.60 -3.94
N VAL A 69 10.42 -11.65 -4.89
CA VAL A 69 10.59 -12.28 -6.21
C VAL A 69 10.33 -11.26 -7.31
N CYS A 70 11.18 -11.26 -8.34
CA CYS A 70 10.99 -10.41 -9.52
C CYS A 70 9.88 -10.98 -10.41
N GLU A 71 8.94 -10.16 -10.85
CA GLU A 71 7.80 -10.58 -11.68
C GLU A 71 8.26 -11.09 -13.05
N VAL A 72 9.16 -10.37 -13.74
CA VAL A 72 9.61 -10.72 -15.10
C VAL A 72 10.50 -11.96 -15.13
N THR A 73 11.50 -12.01 -14.25
CA THR A 73 12.58 -13.02 -14.30
C THR A 73 12.45 -14.11 -13.25
N GLY A 74 11.52 -13.97 -12.29
CA GLY A 74 11.35 -14.95 -11.21
C GLY A 74 12.53 -15.02 -10.24
N LYS A 75 13.46 -14.05 -10.21
CA LYS A 75 14.63 -14.09 -9.32
C LYS A 75 14.22 -14.13 -7.85
N LYS A 76 14.64 -15.17 -7.13
CA LYS A 76 14.34 -15.42 -5.71
C LYS A 76 15.55 -15.13 -4.81
N PRO A 77 15.35 -14.90 -3.51
CA PRO A 77 16.44 -14.81 -2.56
C PRO A 77 17.22 -16.13 -2.51
N MET A 78 18.55 -16.03 -2.50
CA MET A 78 19.44 -17.19 -2.41
C MET A 78 20.03 -17.28 -1.00
N VAL A 79 20.22 -18.49 -0.49
CA VAL A 79 20.92 -18.71 0.79
C VAL A 79 22.38 -19.01 0.51
N GLY A 80 23.29 -18.46 1.32
CA GLY A 80 24.67 -18.87 1.33
C GLY A 80 25.35 -18.50 2.64
N HIS A 81 26.68 -18.36 2.63
CA HIS A 81 27.46 -18.13 3.84
C HIS A 81 28.26 -16.82 3.77
N ASN A 82 28.46 -16.19 4.93
CA ASN A 82 29.61 -15.32 5.12
C ASN A 82 30.77 -16.23 5.54
N VAL A 83 31.92 -16.07 4.89
CA VAL A 83 33.13 -16.85 5.13
C VAL A 83 34.19 -15.87 5.65
N SER A 84 34.71 -16.11 6.84
CA SER A 84 35.84 -15.33 7.37
C SER A 84 37.16 -15.78 6.75
N HIS A 85 38.23 -15.02 6.94
CA HIS A 85 39.59 -15.45 6.55
C HIS A 85 40.01 -16.78 7.19
N ALA A 86 39.48 -17.09 8.39
CA ALA A 86 39.68 -18.37 9.06
C ALA A 86 38.68 -19.47 8.62
N ASN A 87 37.88 -19.23 7.57
CA ASN A 87 36.86 -20.14 7.05
C ASN A 87 35.69 -20.47 8.00
N ASN A 88 35.43 -19.63 9.00
CA ASN A 88 34.22 -19.77 9.82
C ASN A 88 33.00 -19.36 8.99
N LYS A 89 32.02 -20.27 8.85
CA LYS A 89 30.84 -20.08 7.99
C LYS A 89 29.62 -19.69 8.82
N THR A 90 29.06 -18.50 8.57
CA THR A 90 27.77 -18.09 9.13
C THR A 90 26.72 -17.96 8.03
N LYS A 91 25.48 -18.42 8.27
CA LYS A 91 24.41 -18.40 7.25
C LYS A 91 23.96 -16.96 6.96
N ARG A 92 23.79 -16.61 5.69
CA ARG A 92 23.19 -15.36 5.25
C ARG A 92 22.25 -15.53 4.05
N ARG A 93 21.43 -14.50 3.79
CA ARG A 93 20.52 -14.45 2.65
C ARG A 93 20.97 -13.37 1.67
N PHE A 94 21.09 -13.74 0.40
CA PHE A 94 21.32 -12.84 -0.72
C PHE A 94 19.97 -12.40 -1.29
N LEU A 95 19.69 -11.11 -1.18
CA LEU A 95 18.44 -10.53 -1.66
C LEU A 95 18.60 -10.01 -3.08
N PRO A 96 17.60 -10.17 -3.97
CA PRO A 96 17.62 -9.51 -5.26
C PRO A 96 17.48 -7.99 -5.08
N ASN A 97 18.12 -7.19 -5.94
CA ASN A 97 17.89 -5.75 -6.03
C ASN A 97 16.54 -5.49 -6.72
N LEU A 98 15.43 -5.66 -5.98
CA LEU A 98 14.08 -5.42 -6.46
C LEU A 98 13.73 -3.94 -6.35
N GLN A 99 13.31 -3.34 -7.45
CA GLN A 99 12.84 -1.96 -7.53
C GLN A 99 11.44 -1.94 -8.15
N THR A 100 10.57 -1.09 -7.62
CA THR A 100 9.27 -0.83 -8.22
C THR A 100 9.42 0.30 -9.24
N ARG A 101 9.24 0.01 -10.52
CA ARG A 101 9.36 0.97 -11.62
C ARG A 101 8.07 1.02 -12.43
N ARG A 102 7.86 2.16 -13.10
CA ARG A 102 6.71 2.41 -13.97
C ARG A 102 7.17 2.31 -15.42
N PHE A 103 6.43 1.59 -16.23
CA PHE A 103 6.64 1.48 -17.67
C PHE A 103 5.44 2.06 -18.41
N TRP A 104 5.70 2.82 -19.45
CA TRP A 104 4.67 3.27 -20.39
C TRP A 104 4.45 2.16 -21.43
N ILE A 105 3.20 1.84 -21.72
CA ILE A 105 2.84 0.88 -22.75
C ILE A 105 2.08 1.63 -23.83
N GLU A 106 2.55 1.51 -25.06
CA GLU A 106 1.95 2.21 -26.19
C GLU A 106 0.61 1.58 -26.60
N SER A 107 0.54 0.24 -26.64
CA SER A 107 -0.66 -0.49 -27.05
C SER A 107 -1.87 -0.27 -26.10
N GLU A 108 -1.62 -0.08 -24.81
CA GLU A 108 -2.69 0.13 -23.81
C GLU A 108 -2.80 1.58 -23.33
N LYS A 109 -1.89 2.46 -23.78
CA LYS A 109 -1.80 3.88 -23.39
C LYS A 109 -1.87 4.10 -21.87
N ARG A 110 -1.27 3.20 -21.10
CA ARG A 110 -1.30 3.24 -19.63
C ARG A 110 0.07 2.98 -19.02
N TRP A 111 0.23 3.49 -17.80
CA TRP A 111 1.39 3.19 -16.96
C TRP A 111 1.17 1.87 -16.22
N VAL A 112 2.09 0.92 -16.37
CA VAL A 112 2.10 -0.32 -15.57
C VAL A 112 3.25 -0.28 -14.57
N ARG A 113 2.96 -0.68 -13.33
CA ARG A 113 3.96 -0.75 -12.26
C ARG A 113 4.40 -2.21 -12.13
N LEU A 114 5.69 -2.46 -12.23
CA LEU A 114 6.26 -3.79 -12.06
C LEU A 114 7.36 -3.78 -11.00
N ARG A 115 7.47 -4.88 -10.25
CA ARG A 115 8.60 -5.16 -9.35
C ARG A 115 9.69 -5.88 -10.13
N VAL A 116 10.69 -5.10 -10.55
CA VAL A 116 11.75 -5.54 -11.45
C VAL A 116 13.10 -5.61 -10.76
N SER A 117 13.91 -6.59 -11.16
CA SER A 117 15.32 -6.66 -10.79
C SER A 117 16.19 -6.00 -11.86
N GLY A 118 17.45 -5.69 -11.56
CA GLY A 118 18.37 -5.11 -12.55
C GLY A 118 18.57 -5.96 -13.82
N ALA A 119 18.43 -7.29 -13.72
CA ALA A 119 18.47 -8.15 -14.90
C ALA A 119 17.16 -8.12 -15.70
N ALA A 120 16.02 -7.89 -15.03
CA ALA A 120 14.75 -7.71 -15.73
C ALA A 120 14.75 -6.41 -16.53
N LEU A 121 15.33 -5.33 -16.01
CA LEU A 121 15.51 -4.08 -16.75
C LEU A 121 16.26 -4.32 -18.06
N ARG A 122 17.42 -4.99 -18.01
CA ARG A 122 18.21 -5.34 -19.20
C ARG A 122 17.44 -6.20 -20.21
N LEU A 123 16.55 -7.05 -19.73
CA LEU A 123 15.70 -7.88 -20.60
C LEU A 123 14.61 -7.05 -21.27
N ILE A 124 13.96 -6.16 -20.53
CA ILE A 124 12.96 -5.22 -21.07
C ILE A 124 13.59 -4.33 -22.14
N ASP A 125 14.79 -3.81 -21.89
CA ASP A 125 15.50 -2.95 -22.85
C ASP A 125 15.86 -3.71 -24.14
N LYS A 126 16.13 -5.02 -24.06
CA LYS A 126 16.51 -5.85 -25.22
C LYS A 126 15.32 -6.36 -26.04
N VAL A 127 14.27 -6.84 -25.36
CA VAL A 127 13.13 -7.52 -26.01
C VAL A 127 11.96 -6.56 -26.25
N GLY A 128 11.85 -5.52 -25.42
CA GLY A 128 10.71 -4.61 -25.39
C GLY A 128 9.68 -5.01 -24.32
N ILE A 129 8.90 -4.03 -23.88
CA ILE A 129 7.92 -4.22 -22.79
C ILE A 129 6.72 -5.08 -23.21
N GLU A 130 6.30 -4.99 -24.48
CA GLU A 130 5.09 -5.67 -24.99
C GLU A 130 5.25 -7.19 -24.98
N ALA A 131 6.39 -7.69 -25.49
CA ALA A 131 6.71 -9.11 -25.50
C ALA A 131 6.81 -9.68 -24.08
N VAL A 132 7.43 -8.93 -23.15
CA VAL A 132 7.52 -9.34 -21.74
C VAL A 132 6.14 -9.46 -21.10
N LEU A 133 5.22 -8.54 -21.40
CA LEU A 133 3.86 -8.61 -20.88
C LEU A 133 3.06 -9.79 -21.47
N ALA A 134 3.28 -10.11 -22.75
CA ALA A 134 2.71 -11.31 -23.36
C ALA A 134 3.18 -12.58 -22.63
N ASP A 135 4.48 -12.68 -22.35
CA ASP A 135 5.05 -13.78 -21.56
C ASP A 135 4.47 -13.85 -20.16
N LEU A 136 4.30 -12.70 -19.49
CA LEU A 136 3.73 -12.64 -18.15
C LEU A 136 2.26 -13.07 -18.10
N ARG A 137 1.47 -12.70 -19.11
CA ARG A 137 0.07 -13.15 -19.27
C ARG A 137 0.00 -14.65 -19.50
N ALA A 138 0.87 -15.20 -20.34
CA ALA A 138 0.95 -16.64 -20.56
C ALA A 138 1.29 -17.41 -19.27
N ARG A 139 2.09 -16.80 -18.39
CA ARG A 139 2.44 -17.37 -17.07
C ARG A 139 1.39 -17.12 -15.99
N GLY A 140 0.34 -16.34 -16.26
CA GLY A 140 -0.70 -15.96 -15.29
C GLY A 140 -0.20 -15.04 -14.17
N GLN A 141 0.85 -14.25 -14.42
CA GLN A 141 1.49 -13.38 -13.44
C GLN A 141 1.10 -11.89 -13.59
N ALA A 142 0.29 -11.55 -14.59
CA ALA A 142 -0.13 -10.19 -14.96
C ALA A 142 -1.64 -10.06 -15.13
#